data_AF-A0A6G6J9G4-F1
#
_entry.id   AF-A0A6G6J9G4-F1
#
_cell.length_a   1.000
_cell.length_b   1.000
_cell.length_c   1.000
_cell.angle_alpha   90.00
_cell.angle_beta   90.00
_cell.angle_gamma   90.00
#
_symmetry.space_group_name_H-M   'P 1'
#
loop_
_entity.id
_entity.type
_entity.pdbx_description
1 polymer ?
#
loop_
_entity_poly.entity_id
_entity_poly.type
_entity_poly.pdbx_seq_one_letter_code
_entity_poly.pdbx_strand_id
1 'polypeptide(L)'
;MQKLPVDPTSSRSSLLDCLATLAWHSWAILRFKHKGEGLGKLTRRQHAWLIIVATLVVVAATYLAPGIKDAKHLVLIGLWFVALTMLVKASGPRALEGWTCLFLVTEPICLVLRYLPAGGVLDQVLGAWVLGAGIFFVWRCDSRKGGAGRGQA
;
A
#
# COMPACT_ATOMS: atom_id res chain seq x y z
N MET A 1 -6.28 -36.71 31.88
CA MET A 1 -6.38 -35.38 31.24
C MET A 1 -4.99 -34.95 30.78
N GLN A 2 -4.68 -35.18 29.50
CA GLN A 2 -3.40 -34.78 28.91
C GLN A 2 -3.45 -33.27 28.63
N LYS A 3 -2.60 -32.49 29.31
CA LYS A 3 -2.34 -31.10 28.90
C LYS A 3 -1.57 -31.16 27.58
N LEU A 4 -2.23 -30.84 26.48
CA LEU A 4 -1.55 -30.55 25.23
C LEU A 4 -0.59 -29.38 25.48
N PRO A 5 0.70 -29.48 25.09
CA PRO A 5 1.57 -28.33 25.08
C PRO A 5 1.00 -27.32 24.09
N VAL A 6 0.65 -26.14 24.59
CA VAL A 6 0.47 -24.95 23.76
C VAL A 6 1.87 -24.62 23.27
N ASP A 7 2.22 -25.06 22.06
CA ASP A 7 3.40 -24.56 21.38
C ASP A 7 3.15 -23.07 21.10
N PRO A 8 3.90 -22.15 21.74
CA PRO A 8 3.85 -20.76 21.37
C PRO A 8 4.77 -20.61 20.16
N THR A 9 4.40 -21.20 19.02
CA THR A 9 4.84 -20.68 17.72
C THR A 9 4.12 -19.36 17.47
N SER A 10 4.36 -18.40 18.38
CA SER A 10 4.40 -16.99 18.04
C SER A 10 5.54 -16.88 17.04
N SER A 11 5.18 -17.15 15.78
CA SER A 11 6.04 -17.00 14.62
C SER A 11 6.55 -15.56 14.63
N ARG A 12 7.74 -15.35 15.18
CA ARG A 12 8.48 -14.10 15.03
C ARG A 12 8.86 -14.01 13.56
N SER A 13 7.92 -13.57 12.72
CA SER A 13 8.23 -13.16 11.36
C SER A 13 9.32 -12.10 11.47
N SER A 14 10.47 -12.34 10.86
CA SER A 14 11.54 -11.36 10.90
C SER A 14 11.07 -10.10 10.15
N LEU A 15 11.61 -8.94 10.52
CA LEU A 15 11.32 -7.69 9.81
C LEU A 15 11.63 -7.82 8.31
N LEU A 16 12.65 -8.62 7.96
CA LEU A 16 13.00 -8.94 6.58
C LEU A 16 11.91 -9.72 5.85
N ASP A 17 11.26 -10.69 6.49
CA ASP A 17 10.15 -11.43 5.89
C ASP A 17 8.95 -10.52 5.62
N CYS A 18 8.70 -9.58 6.54
CA CYS A 18 7.67 -8.56 6.37
C CYS A 18 7.98 -7.66 5.16
N LEU A 19 9.20 -7.12 5.08
CA LEU A 19 9.64 -6.29 3.96
C LEU A 19 9.60 -7.04 2.62
N ALA A 20 10.05 -8.30 2.61
CA ALA A 20 9.99 -9.16 1.42
C ALA A 20 8.54 -9.40 0.97
N THR A 21 7.64 -9.61 1.92
CA THR A 21 6.20 -9.79 1.64
C THR A 21 5.59 -8.51 1.06
N LEU A 22 5.89 -7.34 1.65
CA LEU A 22 5.44 -6.04 1.14
C LEU A 22 5.98 -5.76 -0.26
N ALA A 23 7.27 -6.02 -0.48
CA ALA A 23 7.92 -5.85 -1.78
C ALA A 23 7.31 -6.78 -2.83
N TRP A 24 7.04 -8.04 -2.49
CA TRP A 24 6.39 -9.00 -3.38
C TRP A 24 4.98 -8.55 -3.80
N HIS A 25 4.14 -8.17 -2.83
CA HIS A 25 2.79 -7.68 -3.12
C HIS A 25 2.84 -6.44 -4.02
N SER A 26 3.69 -5.47 -3.67
CA SER A 26 3.84 -4.22 -4.44
C SER A 26 4.34 -4.49 -5.85
N TRP A 27 5.36 -5.35 -6.00
CA TRP A 27 5.90 -5.75 -7.30
C TRP A 27 4.87 -6.47 -8.17
N ALA A 28 4.09 -7.37 -7.59
CA ALA A 28 3.02 -8.06 -8.31
C ALA A 28 1.90 -7.11 -8.73
N ILE A 29 1.57 -6.09 -7.92
CA ILE A 29 0.60 -5.04 -8.25
C ILE A 29 1.13 -4.19 -9.41
N LEU A 30 2.38 -3.74 -9.34
CA LEU A 30 3.05 -2.95 -10.39
C LEU A 30 3.12 -3.66 -11.73
N ARG A 31 3.15 -5.00 -11.73
CA ARG A 31 3.09 -5.83 -12.95
C ARG A 31 1.67 -6.23 -13.37
N PHE A 32 0.64 -5.70 -12.71
CA PHE A 32 -0.77 -6.03 -12.94
C PHE A 32 -1.12 -7.52 -12.75
N LYS A 33 -0.25 -8.28 -12.06
CA LYS A 33 -0.39 -9.73 -11.84
C LYS A 33 -1.04 -10.08 -10.51
N HIS A 34 -1.12 -9.15 -9.56
CA HIS A 34 -1.64 -9.43 -8.23
C HIS A 34 -3.16 -9.64 -8.22
N LYS A 35 -3.60 -10.74 -7.61
CA LYS A 35 -5.02 -11.14 -7.53
C LYS A 35 -5.66 -10.88 -6.16
N GLY A 36 -4.91 -10.29 -5.23
CA GLY A 36 -5.34 -10.07 -3.85
C GLY A 36 -5.14 -11.27 -2.93
N GLU A 37 -4.35 -12.25 -3.37
CA GLU A 37 -3.93 -13.40 -2.54
C GLU A 37 -3.11 -12.91 -1.35
N GLY A 38 -3.31 -13.51 -0.17
CA GLY A 38 -2.63 -13.10 1.07
C GLY A 38 -3.19 -11.83 1.73
N LEU A 39 -3.92 -10.99 1.00
CA LEU A 39 -4.51 -9.74 1.49
C LEU A 39 -5.95 -9.92 2.01
N GLY A 40 -6.41 -8.96 2.80
CA GLY A 40 -7.72 -8.90 3.43
C GLY A 40 -7.81 -9.63 4.76
N LYS A 41 -6.67 -9.96 5.38
CA LYS A 41 -6.60 -10.73 6.64
C LYS A 41 -6.46 -9.83 7.87
N LEU A 42 -6.21 -8.54 7.69
CA LEU A 42 -5.96 -7.64 8.80
C LEU A 42 -7.26 -7.25 9.51
N THR A 43 -7.17 -7.06 10.82
CA THR A 43 -8.22 -6.50 11.65
C THR A 43 -8.40 -5.00 11.36
N ARG A 44 -9.56 -4.45 11.74
CA ARG A 44 -9.86 -3.00 11.60
C ARG A 44 -8.81 -2.10 12.27
N ARG A 45 -8.25 -2.54 13.42
CA ARG A 45 -7.18 -1.80 14.12
C ARG A 45 -5.88 -1.83 13.31
N GLN A 46 -5.52 -2.99 12.75
CA GLN A 46 -4.34 -3.12 11.90
C GLN A 46 -4.47 -2.33 10.60
N HIS A 47 -5.67 -2.23 10.00
CA HIS A 47 -5.91 -1.34 8.86
C HIS A 47 -5.67 0.12 9.23
N ALA A 48 -6.18 0.57 10.39
CA ALA A 48 -5.95 1.95 10.84
C ALA A 48 -4.45 2.24 11.01
N TRP A 49 -3.72 1.33 11.67
CA TRP A 49 -2.27 1.43 11.79
C TRP A 49 -1.56 1.46 10.43
N LEU A 50 -1.96 0.60 9.51
CA LEU A 50 -1.38 0.53 8.18
C LEU A 50 -1.57 1.84 7.39
N ILE A 51 -2.76 2.45 7.47
CA ILE A 51 -3.04 3.75 6.85
C ILE A 51 -2.16 4.85 7.47
N ILE A 52 -2.03 4.88 8.80
CA ILE A 52 -1.20 5.86 9.50
C ILE A 52 0.25 5.72 9.05
N VAL A 53 0.81 4.50 9.07
CA VAL A 53 2.20 4.26 8.67
C VAL A 53 2.42 4.63 7.19
N ALA A 54 1.52 4.24 6.29
CA ALA A 54 1.62 4.61 4.88
C ALA A 54 1.57 6.12 4.68
N THR A 55 0.69 6.82 5.40
CA THR A 55 0.59 8.28 5.35
C THR A 55 1.87 8.94 5.86
N LEU A 56 2.44 8.44 6.97
CA LEU A 56 3.70 8.93 7.49
C LEU A 56 4.85 8.74 6.50
N VAL A 57 4.90 7.60 5.80
CA VAL A 57 5.92 7.34 4.77
C VAL A 57 5.77 8.32 3.60
N VAL A 58 4.55 8.54 3.09
CA VAL A 58 4.28 9.52 2.02
C VAL A 58 4.69 10.94 2.45
N VAL A 59 4.29 11.36 3.65
CA VAL A 59 4.61 12.69 4.17
C VAL A 59 6.11 12.85 4.41
N ALA A 60 6.78 11.84 4.96
CA ALA A 60 8.22 11.85 5.16
C ALA A 60 8.99 11.87 3.83
N ALA A 61 8.59 11.05 2.85
CA ALA A 61 9.17 11.06 1.51
C ALA A 61 8.97 12.40 0.79
N THR A 62 7.85 13.07 1.03
CA THR A 62 7.60 14.41 0.52
C THR A 62 8.44 15.47 1.22
N TYR A 63 8.54 15.41 2.55
CA TYR A 63 9.33 16.34 3.35
C TYR A 63 10.82 16.28 2.99
N LEU A 64 11.34 15.08 2.76
CA LEU A 64 12.72 14.85 2.37
C LEU A 64 12.98 15.08 0.88
N ALA A 65 11.98 15.42 0.08
CA ALA A 65 12.16 15.65 -1.35
C ALA A 65 12.90 16.97 -1.63
N PRO A 66 13.84 16.98 -2.59
CA PRO A 66 14.53 18.21 -2.96
C PRO A 66 13.55 19.25 -3.50
N GLY A 67 13.64 20.49 -3.01
CA GLY A 67 12.83 21.62 -3.48
C GLY A 67 11.54 21.88 -2.70
N ILE A 68 11.15 21.02 -1.75
CA ILE A 68 10.00 21.28 -0.87
C ILE A 68 10.44 22.13 0.33
N LYS A 69 9.92 23.37 0.43
CA LYS A 69 10.24 24.29 1.53
C LYS A 69 9.04 24.68 2.40
N ASP A 70 7.83 24.37 1.94
CA ASP A 70 6.60 24.84 2.57
C ASP A 70 5.83 23.72 3.28
N ALA A 71 5.53 23.92 4.55
CA ALA A 71 4.69 23.01 5.34
C ALA A 71 3.29 22.81 4.73
N LYS A 72 2.76 23.82 4.00
CA LYS A 72 1.47 23.73 3.31
C LYS A 72 1.44 22.60 2.26
N HIS A 73 2.54 22.39 1.54
CA HIS A 73 2.64 21.32 0.54
C HIS A 73 2.57 19.94 1.19
N LEU A 74 3.22 19.76 2.35
CA LEU A 74 3.19 18.50 3.11
C LEU A 74 1.78 18.15 3.59
N VAL A 75 1.08 19.15 4.15
CA VAL A 75 -0.29 18.98 4.63
C VAL A 75 -1.23 18.63 3.47
N LEU A 76 -1.11 19.32 2.34
CA LEU A 76 -1.94 19.06 1.18
C LEU A 76 -1.73 17.63 0.63
N ILE A 77 -0.48 17.19 0.51
CA ILE A 77 -0.15 15.84 0.03
C ILE A 77 -0.63 14.77 1.01
N GLY A 78 -0.43 14.97 2.30
CA GLY A 78 -0.93 14.05 3.33
C GLY A 78 -2.47 13.93 3.29
N LEU A 79 -3.18 15.06 3.22
CA LEU A 79 -4.64 15.07 3.11
C LEU A 79 -5.12 14.41 1.82
N TRP A 80 -4.47 14.67 0.69
CA TRP A 80 -4.81 14.07 -0.59
C TRP A 80 -4.63 12.55 -0.56
N PHE A 81 -3.52 12.06 -0.02
CA PHE A 81 -3.27 10.63 0.14
C PHE A 81 -4.31 9.95 1.03
N VAL A 82 -4.66 10.58 2.16
CA VAL A 82 -5.71 10.06 3.07
C VAL A 82 -7.05 10.02 2.35
N ALA A 83 -7.42 11.07 1.60
CA ALA A 83 -8.67 11.12 0.85
C ALA A 83 -8.77 9.97 -0.17
N LEU A 84 -7.72 9.75 -0.97
CA LEU A 84 -7.65 8.61 -1.90
C LEU A 84 -7.73 7.27 -1.19
N THR A 85 -7.04 7.13 -0.06
CA THR A 85 -7.05 5.90 0.72
C THR A 85 -8.45 5.59 1.26
N MET A 86 -9.20 6.63 1.67
CA MET A 86 -10.59 6.47 2.11
C MET A 86 -11.54 6.14 0.95
N LEU A 87 -11.28 6.64 -0.26
CA LEU A 87 -12.02 6.22 -1.47
C LEU A 87 -11.79 4.73 -1.75
N VAL A 88 -10.53 4.28 -1.69
CA VAL A 88 -10.16 2.87 -1.91
C VAL A 88 -10.74 1.95 -0.84
N LYS A 89 -10.88 2.42 0.40
CA LYS A 89 -11.48 1.65 1.50
C LYS A 89 -12.88 1.12 1.17
N ALA A 90 -13.66 1.84 0.35
CA ALA A 90 -15.00 1.39 -0.09
C ALA A 90 -14.94 0.11 -0.96
N SER A 91 -13.83 -0.10 -1.68
CA SER A 91 -13.57 -1.29 -2.50
C SER A 91 -13.20 -2.53 -1.68
N GLY A 92 -13.08 -2.39 -0.35
CA GLY A 92 -12.90 -3.50 0.59
C GLY A 92 -11.47 -3.67 1.13
N PRO A 93 -11.28 -4.58 2.10
CA PRO A 93 -10.04 -4.71 2.85
C PRO A 93 -8.84 -5.13 1.99
N ARG A 94 -9.06 -5.99 0.98
CA ARG A 94 -8.00 -6.41 0.03
C ARG A 94 -7.45 -5.23 -0.78
N ALA A 95 -8.34 -4.38 -1.27
CA ALA A 95 -7.96 -3.20 -2.05
C ALA A 95 -7.17 -2.22 -1.19
N LEU A 96 -7.64 -1.97 0.04
CA LEU A 96 -6.98 -1.08 1.00
C LEU A 96 -5.58 -1.57 1.39
N GLU A 97 -5.43 -2.85 1.71
CA GLU A 97 -4.14 -3.43 2.06
C GLU A 97 -3.17 -3.37 0.87
N GLY A 98 -3.61 -3.73 -0.33
CA GLY A 98 -2.73 -3.65 -1.51
C GLY A 98 -2.35 -2.22 -1.87
N TRP A 99 -3.28 -1.27 -1.75
CA TRP A 99 -3.03 0.16 -1.95
C TRP A 99 -1.96 0.68 -0.98
N THR A 100 -2.13 0.42 0.30
CA THR A 100 -1.18 0.88 1.33
C THR A 100 0.18 0.19 1.20
N CYS A 101 0.23 -1.11 0.90
CA CYS A 101 1.49 -1.82 0.63
C CYS A 101 2.26 -1.16 -0.53
N LEU A 102 1.55 -0.83 -1.61
CA LEU A 102 2.14 -0.22 -2.79
C LEU A 102 2.88 1.08 -2.43
N PHE A 103 2.21 2.01 -1.74
CA PHE A 103 2.81 3.30 -1.35
C PHE A 103 3.91 3.17 -0.29
N LEU A 104 3.82 2.18 0.63
CA LEU A 104 4.90 1.91 1.58
C LEU A 104 6.22 1.54 0.89
N VAL A 105 6.15 0.90 -0.28
CA VAL A 105 7.33 0.48 -1.03
C VAL A 105 7.74 1.53 -2.06
N THR A 106 6.79 2.13 -2.77
CA THR A 106 7.10 3.03 -3.89
C THR A 106 7.55 4.41 -3.44
N GLU A 107 7.03 4.95 -2.33
CA GLU A 107 7.41 6.30 -1.88
C GLU A 107 8.90 6.42 -1.51
N PRO A 108 9.52 5.48 -0.77
CA PRO A 108 10.98 5.49 -0.57
C PRO A 108 11.77 5.42 -1.89
N ILE A 109 11.28 4.68 -2.88
CA ILE A 109 11.92 4.59 -4.20
C ILE A 109 11.79 5.92 -4.95
N CYS A 110 10.60 6.52 -4.95
CA CYS A 110 10.34 7.84 -5.53
C CYS A 110 11.25 8.90 -4.90
N LEU A 111 11.40 8.88 -3.57
CA LEU A 111 12.34 9.76 -2.86
C LEU A 111 13.76 9.61 -3.41
N VAL A 112 14.28 8.39 -3.52
CA VAL A 112 15.64 8.15 -4.05
C VAL A 112 15.75 8.63 -5.50
N LEU A 113 14.75 8.39 -6.35
CA LEU A 113 14.75 8.85 -7.74
C LEU A 113 14.80 10.38 -7.85
N ARG A 114 14.13 11.12 -6.97
CA ARG A 114 14.15 12.60 -6.97
C ARG A 114 15.55 13.18 -6.77
N TYR A 115 16.48 12.42 -6.18
CA TYR A 115 17.87 12.84 -6.00
C TYR A 115 18.77 12.54 -7.21
N LEU A 116 18.27 11.84 -8.24
CA LEU A 116 19.03 11.53 -9.45
C LEU A 116 18.98 12.67 -10.48
N PRO A 117 19.95 12.74 -11.41
CA PRO A 117 19.85 13.58 -12.61
C PRO A 117 18.59 13.20 -13.41
N ALA A 118 17.79 14.18 -13.82
CA ALA A 118 16.45 13.98 -14.40
C ALA A 118 15.42 13.27 -13.48
N GLY A 119 15.69 13.21 -12.17
CA GLY A 119 14.86 12.54 -11.17
C GLY A 119 13.41 13.00 -11.13
N GLY A 120 13.14 14.28 -11.40
CA GLY A 120 11.77 14.81 -11.44
C GLY A 120 10.90 14.20 -12.54
N VAL A 121 11.47 13.91 -13.72
CA VAL A 121 10.72 13.27 -14.82
C VAL A 121 10.49 11.79 -14.50
N LEU A 122 11.50 11.10 -13.97
CA LEU A 122 11.38 9.70 -13.55
C LEU A 122 10.35 9.52 -12.43
N ASP A 123 10.32 10.43 -11.47
CA ASP A 123 9.33 10.45 -10.38
C ASP A 123 7.90 10.61 -10.91
N GLN A 124 7.68 11.49 -11.89
CA GLN A 124 6.36 11.65 -12.51
C GLN A 124 5.91 10.40 -13.28
N VAL A 125 6.81 9.80 -14.07
CA VAL A 125 6.52 8.57 -14.83
C VAL A 125 6.22 7.41 -13.87
N LEU A 126 7.05 7.25 -12.82
CA LEU A 126 6.82 6.23 -11.80
C LEU A 126 5.50 6.51 -11.07
N GLY A 127 5.24 7.74 -10.64
CA GLY A 127 4.00 8.13 -9.96
C GLY A 127 2.75 7.80 -10.79
N ALA A 128 2.75 8.12 -12.08
CA ALA A 128 1.68 7.76 -13.00
C ALA A 128 1.51 6.23 -13.12
N TRP A 129 2.61 5.49 -13.19
CA TRP A 129 2.59 4.03 -13.24
C TRP A 129 2.06 3.40 -11.94
N VAL A 130 2.52 3.89 -10.78
CA VAL A 130 2.05 3.44 -9.45
C VAL A 130 0.56 3.69 -9.31
N LEU A 131 0.08 4.89 -9.66
CA LEU A 131 -1.35 5.21 -9.61
C LEU A 131 -2.15 4.33 -10.56
N GLY A 132 -1.69 4.14 -11.80
CA GLY A 132 -2.36 3.26 -12.77
C GLY A 132 -2.45 1.80 -12.29
N ALA A 133 -1.35 1.26 -11.76
CA ALA A 133 -1.29 -0.07 -11.17
C ALA A 133 -2.20 -0.21 -9.94
N GLY A 134 -2.21 0.79 -9.06
CA GLY A 134 -3.07 0.86 -7.89
C GLY A 134 -4.55 0.88 -8.26
N ILE A 135 -4.95 1.78 -9.17
CA ILE A 135 -6.34 1.89 -9.66
C ILE A 135 -6.79 0.58 -10.30
N PHE A 136 -5.97 0.00 -11.18
CA PHE A 136 -6.30 -1.27 -11.83
C PHE A 136 -6.47 -2.40 -10.81
N PHE A 137 -5.60 -2.47 -9.80
CA PHE A 137 -5.71 -3.45 -8.73
C PHE A 137 -7.01 -3.26 -7.91
N VAL A 138 -7.33 -2.03 -7.54
CA VAL A 138 -8.57 -1.68 -6.83
C VAL A 138 -9.81 -2.07 -7.65
N TRP A 139 -9.84 -1.69 -8.93
CA TRP A 139 -10.91 -2.09 -9.86
C TRP A 139 -11.06 -3.62 -9.95
N ARG A 140 -9.95 -4.36 -9.99
CA ARG A 140 -9.95 -5.83 -10.02
C ARG A 140 -10.48 -6.42 -8.71
N CYS A 141 -10.17 -5.82 -7.56
CA CYS A 141 -10.74 -6.23 -6.28
C CYS A 141 -12.25 -6.00 -6.23
N ASP A 142 -12.72 -4.85 -6.71
CA ASP A 142 -14.14 -4.48 -6.71
C ASP A 142 -14.96 -5.36 -7.67
N SER A 143 -14.45 -5.60 -8.88
CA SER A 143 -15.10 -6.48 -9.87
C SER A 143 -15.33 -7.91 -9.34
N ARG A 144 -14.43 -8.41 -8.47
CA ARG A 144 -14.57 -9.72 -7.83
C ARG A 144 -15.59 -9.73 -6.70
N LYS A 145 -15.78 -8.59 -6.03
CA LYS A 145 -16.85 -8.41 -5.02
C LYS A 145 -18.22 -8.50 -5.67
N GLY A 146 -18.40 -7.88 -6.84
CA GLY A 146 -19.64 -7.95 -7.63
C GLY A 146 -19.93 -9.34 -8.24
N GLY A 147 -18.89 -10.08 -8.65
CA GLY A 147 -19.04 -11.42 -9.21
C GLY A 147 -19.49 -12.49 -8.19
N ALA A 148 -19.14 -12.33 -6.92
CA ALA A 148 -19.54 -13.26 -5.85
C ALA A 148 -21.05 -13.23 -5.53
N GLY A 149 -21.76 -12.16 -5.94
CA GLY A 149 -23.21 -12.01 -5.74
C GLY A 149 -24.08 -12.55 -6.89
N ARG A 150 -23.51 -12.89 -8.06
CA ARG A 150 -24.27 -13.38 -9.23
C ARG A 150 -24.38 -14.91 -9.32
N GLY A 151 -23.82 -15.64 -8.37
CA GLY A 151 -23.87 -17.12 -8.32
C GLY A 151 -24.87 -17.70 -7.32
N GLN A 152 -25.74 -16.87 -6.74
CA GLN A 152 -26.73 -17.28 -5.73
C GLN A 152 -28.14 -16.72 -6.00
N ALA A 153 -28.48 -16.46 -7.26
CA ALA A 153 -29.82 -16.11 -7.70
C ALA A 153 -30.35 -17.17 -8.68
#